data_AF-A0A5B9FPK9-F1
#
_entry.id   AF-A0A5B9FPK9-F1
#
_cell.length_a   1.000
_cell.length_b   1.000
_cell.length_c   1.000
_cell.angle_alpha   90.00
_cell.angle_beta   90.00
_cell.angle_gamma   90.00
#
_symmetry.space_group_name_H-M   'P 1'
#
loop_
_entity.id
_entity.type
_entity.pdbx_description
1 polymer ?
#
loop_
_entity_poly.entity_id
_entity_poly.type
_entity_poly.pdbx_seq_one_letter_code
_entity_poly.pdbx_strand_id
1 'polypeptide(L)'
;MYTFTAADGSVIDTIDTNASALAYDNTASGLTAGTVQAALDEVVTAIDDVNDAAATVNLIDNNDGSVTLVKADGTQVAVAKADITANGDGTYTFTNNDGSM
;
A
#
# COMPACT_ATOMS: atom_id res chain seq x y z
N MET A 1 -11.78 -14.31 -26.42
CA MET A 1 -13.14 -14.68 -26.86
C MET A 1 -13.04 -15.78 -27.91
N TYR A 2 -13.51 -16.98 -27.57
CA TYR A 2 -13.61 -18.11 -28.50
C TYR A 2 -15.07 -18.38 -28.79
N THR A 3 -15.45 -18.33 -30.07
CA THR A 3 -16.83 -18.53 -30.50
C THR A 3 -16.94 -19.89 -31.19
N PHE A 4 -17.85 -20.73 -30.71
CA PHE A 4 -18.21 -21.98 -31.36
C PHE A 4 -19.40 -21.72 -32.26
N THR A 5 -19.28 -22.04 -33.55
CA THR A 5 -20.36 -21.87 -34.53
C THR A 5 -20.84 -23.21 -35.06
N ALA A 6 -22.15 -23.32 -35.27
CA ALA A 6 -22.76 -24.45 -35.96
C ALA A 6 -22.42 -24.43 -37.46
N ALA A 7 -22.74 -25.53 -38.15
CA ALA A 7 -22.48 -25.67 -39.58
C ALA A 7 -23.24 -24.63 -40.45
N ASP A 8 -24.34 -24.07 -39.93
CA ASP A 8 -25.12 -23.01 -40.58
C ASP A 8 -24.60 -21.59 -40.27
N GLY A 9 -23.52 -21.47 -39.50
CA GLY A 9 -22.90 -20.20 -39.12
C GLY A 9 -23.50 -19.52 -37.87
N SER A 10 -24.53 -20.09 -37.25
CA SER A 10 -25.05 -19.58 -35.96
C SER A 10 -24.06 -19.81 -34.82
N VAL A 11 -24.04 -18.90 -33.83
CA VAL A 11 -23.22 -19.05 -32.62
C VAL A 11 -23.89 -20.03 -31.66
N ILE A 12 -23.16 -21.08 -31.29
CA ILE A 12 -23.57 -22.06 -30.28
C ILE A 12 -23.21 -21.54 -28.89
N ASP A 13 -21.96 -21.10 -28.71
CA ASP A 13 -21.47 -20.62 -27.44
C ASP A 13 -20.27 -19.69 -27.64
N THR A 14 -19.99 -18.89 -26.63
CA THR A 14 -18.84 -18.01 -26.58
C THR A 14 -18.14 -18.12 -25.24
N ILE A 15 -16.88 -18.56 -25.25
CA ILE A 15 -16.03 -18.53 -24.07
C ILE A 15 -15.31 -17.18 -24.05
N ASP A 16 -15.67 -16.35 -23.09
CA ASP A 16 -14.89 -15.17 -22.77
C ASP A 16 -13.81 -15.51 -21.72
N THR A 17 -12.57 -15.20 -22.05
CA THR A 17 -11.38 -15.42 -21.21
C THR A 17 -10.76 -14.10 -20.75
N ASN A 18 -11.41 -12.96 -21.02
CA ASN A 18 -11.00 -11.67 -20.49
C ASN A 18 -11.14 -11.67 -18.96
N ALA A 19 -10.19 -11.05 -18.27
CA ALA A 19 -10.17 -11.03 -16.80
C ALA A 19 -11.43 -10.40 -16.17
N SER A 20 -12.08 -9.45 -16.86
CA SER A 20 -13.37 -8.87 -16.45
C SER A 20 -14.54 -9.86 -16.50
N ALA A 21 -14.45 -10.90 -17.33
CA ALA A 21 -15.48 -11.92 -17.48
C ALA A 21 -15.22 -13.16 -16.59
N LEU A 22 -13.99 -13.32 -16.08
CA LEU A 22 -13.62 -14.44 -15.22
C LEU A 22 -13.95 -14.12 -13.76
N ALA A 23 -14.84 -14.91 -13.16
CA ALA A 23 -15.17 -14.81 -11.75
C ALA A 23 -13.94 -15.06 -10.86
N TYR A 24 -13.87 -14.33 -9.76
CA TYR A 24 -12.84 -14.49 -8.74
C TYR A 24 -13.48 -14.92 -7.42
N ASP A 25 -12.92 -15.97 -6.81
CA ASP A 25 -13.31 -16.40 -5.47
C ASP A 25 -12.52 -15.60 -4.43
N ASN A 26 -13.20 -14.69 -3.75
CA ASN A 26 -12.63 -13.81 -2.74
C ASN A 26 -12.82 -14.30 -1.31
N THR A 27 -13.31 -15.53 -1.10
CA THR A 27 -13.63 -16.04 0.25
C THR A 27 -12.42 -16.09 1.19
N ALA A 28 -11.21 -16.27 0.66
CA ALA A 28 -9.98 -16.35 1.44
C ALA A 28 -9.10 -15.09 1.38
N SER A 29 -9.26 -14.24 0.37
CA SER A 29 -8.33 -13.11 0.15
C SER A 29 -8.66 -11.87 0.97
N GLY A 30 -9.91 -11.74 1.43
CA GLY A 30 -10.39 -10.51 2.07
C GLY A 30 -10.63 -9.35 1.11
N LEU A 31 -10.44 -9.57 -0.21
CA LEU A 31 -10.78 -8.61 -1.25
C LEU A 31 -12.29 -8.54 -1.46
N THR A 32 -12.78 -7.40 -1.91
CA THR A 32 -14.20 -7.22 -2.26
C THR A 32 -14.51 -7.63 -3.70
N ALA A 33 -13.49 -7.69 -4.55
CA ALA A 33 -13.59 -8.00 -5.97
C ALA A 33 -14.31 -9.34 -6.29
N GLY A 34 -15.17 -9.31 -7.32
CA GLY A 34 -15.88 -10.49 -7.83
C GLY A 34 -15.35 -11.05 -9.15
N THR A 35 -14.39 -10.36 -9.80
CA THR A 35 -13.75 -10.81 -11.05
C THR A 35 -12.24 -10.69 -10.93
N VAL A 36 -11.51 -11.43 -11.78
CA VAL A 36 -10.04 -11.42 -11.76
C VAL A 36 -9.50 -10.00 -12.01
N GLN A 37 -10.12 -9.25 -12.92
CA GLN A 37 -9.71 -7.88 -13.17
C GLN A 37 -9.92 -6.98 -11.95
N ALA A 38 -11.11 -7.00 -11.34
CA ALA A 38 -11.38 -6.20 -10.16
C ALA A 38 -10.43 -6.54 -9.00
N ALA A 39 -10.03 -7.82 -8.86
CA ALA A 39 -9.11 -8.23 -7.80
C ALA A 39 -7.70 -7.69 -8.02
N LEU A 40 -7.24 -7.65 -9.28
CA LEU A 40 -5.95 -7.04 -9.62
C LEU A 40 -5.98 -5.52 -9.40
N ASP A 41 -7.06 -4.84 -9.81
CA ASP A 41 -7.22 -3.40 -9.60
C ASP A 41 -7.26 -3.04 -8.10
N GLU A 42 -7.94 -3.85 -7.28
CA GLU A 42 -7.98 -3.69 -5.82
C GLU A 42 -6.58 -3.89 -5.19
N VAL A 43 -5.83 -4.90 -5.63
CA VAL A 43 -4.45 -5.12 -5.17
C VAL A 43 -3.51 -3.99 -5.60
N VAL A 44 -3.63 -3.49 -6.83
CA VAL A 44 -2.84 -2.33 -7.30
C VAL A 44 -3.11 -1.12 -6.43
N THR A 45 -4.39 -0.84 -6.14
CA THR A 45 -4.78 0.26 -5.24
C THR A 45 -4.15 0.09 -3.85
N ALA A 46 -4.23 -1.12 -3.27
CA ALA A 46 -3.62 -1.38 -1.96
C ALA A 46 -2.09 -1.21 -1.95
N ILE A 47 -1.41 -1.54 -3.05
CA ILE A 47 0.04 -1.32 -3.19
C ILE A 47 0.35 0.18 -3.30
N ASP A 48 -0.43 0.92 -4.09
CA ASP A 48 -0.26 2.37 -4.24
C ASP A 48 -0.46 3.09 -2.90
N ASP A 49 -1.49 2.71 -2.12
CA ASP A 49 -1.73 3.23 -0.78
C ASP A 49 -0.53 2.99 0.15
N VAL A 50 0.09 1.81 0.10
CA VAL A 50 1.30 1.49 0.88
C VAL A 50 2.51 2.31 0.43
N ASN A 51 2.69 2.48 -0.88
CA ASN A 51 3.79 3.26 -1.42
C ASN A 51 3.66 4.75 -1.09
N ASP A 52 2.46 5.31 -1.18
CA ASP A 52 2.17 6.69 -0.82
C ASP A 52 2.36 6.92 0.68
N ALA A 53 1.89 6.00 1.51
CA ALA A 53 2.14 6.01 2.94
C ALA A 53 3.64 5.96 3.26
N ALA A 54 4.42 5.15 2.55
CA ALA A 54 5.87 5.09 2.75
C ALA A 54 6.59 6.35 2.26
N ALA A 55 6.14 6.96 1.17
CA ALA A 55 6.73 8.17 0.59
C ALA A 55 6.56 9.42 1.48
N THR A 56 5.56 9.43 2.36
CA THR A 56 5.31 10.54 3.29
C THR A 56 6.09 10.44 4.61
N VAL A 57 6.74 9.31 4.88
CA VAL A 57 7.62 9.18 6.06
C VAL A 57 8.90 9.99 5.83
N ASN A 58 9.09 11.04 6.62
CA ASN A 58 10.22 11.95 6.44
C ASN A 58 10.79 12.45 7.77
N LEU A 59 12.08 12.78 7.78
CA LEU A 59 12.75 13.50 8.87
C LEU A 59 13.13 14.89 8.38
N ILE A 60 12.50 15.89 8.99
CA ILE A 60 12.72 17.31 8.64
C ILE A 60 13.60 17.93 9.72
N ASP A 61 14.72 18.53 9.31
CA ASP A 61 15.45 19.47 10.16
C ASP A 61 14.79 20.85 10.04
N ASN A 62 14.23 21.34 11.14
CA ASN A 62 13.48 22.60 11.16
C ASN A 62 14.39 23.84 11.25
N ASN A 63 15.71 23.65 11.32
CA ASN A 63 16.70 24.72 11.52
C ASN A 63 16.50 25.57 12.78
N ASP A 64 15.66 25.15 13.71
CA ASP A 64 15.34 25.84 14.97
C ASP A 64 15.86 25.09 16.21
N GLY A 65 16.70 24.08 16.00
CA GLY A 65 17.18 23.20 17.07
C GLY A 65 16.31 21.97 17.29
N SER A 66 15.28 21.73 16.48
CA SER A 66 14.48 20.50 16.48
C SER A 66 14.58 19.72 15.16
N VAL A 67 14.19 18.45 15.21
CA VAL A 67 13.85 17.64 14.04
C VAL A 67 12.42 17.15 14.16
N THR A 68 11.71 16.98 13.05
CA THR A 68 10.33 16.45 13.03
C THR A 68 10.27 15.18 12.21
N LEU A 69 9.81 14.10 12.83
CA LEU A 69 9.36 12.91 12.13
C LEU A 69 7.93 13.15 11.66
N VAL A 70 7.75 13.18 10.35
CA VAL A 70 6.44 13.07 9.71
C VAL A 70 6.19 11.59 9.47
N LYS A 71 5.16 11.03 10.08
CA LYS A 71 4.75 9.64 9.89
C LYS A 71 3.88 9.50 8.64
N ALA A 72 3.70 8.26 8.20
CA ALA A 72 2.86 7.90 7.06
C ALA A 72 1.40 8.37 7.18
N ASP A 73 0.88 8.44 8.41
CA ASP A 73 -0.48 8.90 8.72
C ASP A 73 -0.59 10.44 8.82
N GLY A 74 0.50 11.16 8.52
CA GLY A 74 0.59 12.62 8.65
C GLY A 74 0.82 13.10 10.09
N THR A 75 0.85 12.21 11.09
CA THR A 75 1.18 12.58 12.47
C THR A 75 2.63 13.07 12.53
N GLN A 76 2.85 14.20 13.20
CA GLN A 76 4.17 14.79 13.36
C GLN A 76 4.67 14.64 14.79
N VAL A 77 5.93 14.24 14.95
CA VAL A 77 6.61 14.14 16.24
C VAL A 77 7.86 15.00 16.17
N ALA A 78 7.87 16.10 16.93
CA ALA A 78 9.03 16.98 17.05
C ALA A 78 9.89 16.57 18.24
N VAL A 79 11.20 16.56 18.05
CA VAL A 79 12.20 16.26 19.08
C VAL A 79 13.26 17.35 19.06
N ALA A 80 13.61 17.90 20.22
CA ALA A 80 14.72 18.82 20.33
C ALA A 80 16.03 18.06 20.08
N LYS A 81 16.92 18.62 19.24
CA LYS A 81 18.24 18.03 18.96
C LYS A 81 19.09 17.86 20.22
N ALA A 82 18.86 18.70 21.22
CA ALA A 82 19.52 18.61 22.53
C ALA A 82 19.15 17.35 23.32
N ASP A 83 18.00 16.74 23.02
CA ASP A 83 17.52 15.50 23.67
C ASP A 83 17.97 14.23 22.90
N ILE A 84 18.73 14.39 21.81
CA ILE A 84 19.27 13.30 21.00
C ILE A 84 20.71 13.02 21.41
N THR A 85 21.01 11.77 21.77
CA THR A 85 22.35 11.33 22.15
C THR A 85 23.03 10.59 21.01
N ALA A 86 24.26 10.95 20.67
CA ALA A 86 25.07 10.23 19.69
C ALA A 86 25.67 8.95 20.31
N ASN A 87 25.61 7.83 19.59
CA ASN A 87 26.11 6.54 20.09
C ASN A 87 27.59 6.25 19.71
N GLY A 88 28.20 7.10 18.88
CA GLY A 88 29.60 6.97 18.47
C GLY A 88 29.85 6.00 17.29
N ASP A 89 28.82 5.36 16.77
CA ASP A 89 28.85 4.43 15.63
C ASP A 89 28.09 4.96 14.39
N GLY A 90 27.75 6.25 14.40
CA GLY A 90 26.93 6.88 13.37
C GLY A 90 25.42 6.75 13.61
N THR A 91 24.99 6.10 14.69
CA THR A 91 23.59 6.07 15.13
C THR A 91 23.32 7.08 16.25
N TYR A 92 22.05 7.42 16.43
CA TYR A 92 21.57 8.41 17.37
C TYR A 92 20.34 7.88 18.11
N THR A 93 20.25 8.15 19.41
CA THR A 93 19.17 7.69 20.29
C THR A 93 18.40 8.87 20.86
N PHE A 94 17.08 8.80 20.75
CA PHE A 94 16.14 9.61 21.54
C PHE A 94 15.34 8.66 22.45
N THR A 95 15.18 9.03 23.71
CA THR A 95 14.34 8.33 24.67
C THR A 95 13.21 9.28 25.08
N ASN A 96 11.97 8.96 24.74
CA ASN A 96 10.79 9.75 25.14
C ASN A 96 10.55 9.74 26.66
N ASN A 97 11.23 8.84 27.39
CA ASN A 97 11.19 8.68 28.84
C ASN A 97 9.75 8.62 29.40
N ASP A 98 8.79 8.20 28.59
CA ASP A 98 7.37 8.13 28.96
C ASP A 98 7.00 6.78 29.62
N GLY A 99 7.98 5.88 29.72
CA GLY A 99 7.84 4.60 30.41
C GLY A 99 6.94 3.59 29.70
N SER A 100 6.50 3.86 28.47
CA SER A 100 5.72 2.91 27.70
C SER A 100 6.62 1.93 26.93
N MET A 101 6.35 0.63 27.14
CA MET A 101 6.93 -0.49 26.38
C MET A 101 6.10 -0.77 25.13
#